data_AF-A0A6P1CD99-F1
#
_entry.id   AF-A0A6P1CD99-F1
#
_cell.length_a   1.000
_cell.length_b   1.000
_cell.length_c   1.000
_cell.angle_alpha   90.00
_cell.angle_beta   90.00
_cell.angle_gamma   90.00
#
_symmetry.space_group_name_H-M   'P 1'
#
loop_
_entity.id
_entity.type
_entity.pdbx_description
1 polymer ?
#
loop_
_entity_poly.entity_id
_entity_poly.type
_entity_poly.pdbx_seq_one_letter_code
_entity_poly.pdbx_strand_id
1 'polypeptide(L)'
;MDHEKFFSAIRMSLFSGRLSTNQVNGLEAILAQWIAEPFDPRWLAYMLATAYHETGKTMRAISENLSYSAAGLQSTFPKYFNPEQAKAYSRQPQRIANRAYANRMGNRDEASDDGWRYRGRGLVQITGRDNYAKYGIADDPDRALDPDKAVEILFDGMINGRFTGWKLADYFNAVGSDWLGARRIINGTDRAIDIAGFARKFAAAIEGAR
;
A
#
# COMPACT_ATOMS: atom_id res chain seq x y z
N MET A 1 -8.01 -5.77 -23.08
CA MET A 1 -8.21 -6.81 -22.05
C MET A 1 -9.70 -7.02 -21.89
N ASP A 2 -10.13 -8.27 -21.90
CA ASP A 2 -11.50 -8.71 -21.63
C ASP A 2 -11.79 -8.60 -20.12
N HIS A 3 -12.58 -7.60 -19.73
CA HIS A 3 -12.90 -7.36 -18.31
C HIS A 3 -13.63 -8.55 -17.69
N GLU A 4 -14.55 -9.19 -18.40
CA GLU A 4 -15.33 -10.30 -17.85
C GLU A 4 -14.42 -11.48 -17.50
N LYS A 5 -13.51 -11.85 -18.40
CA LYS A 5 -12.51 -12.90 -18.14
C LYS A 5 -11.60 -12.55 -16.97
N PHE A 6 -11.09 -11.32 -16.92
CA PHE A 6 -10.22 -10.87 -15.83
C PHE A 6 -10.94 -10.96 -14.47
N PHE A 7 -12.13 -10.37 -14.36
CA PHE A 7 -12.89 -10.36 -13.11
C PHE A 7 -13.34 -11.78 -12.69
N SER A 8 -13.71 -12.63 -13.64
CA SER A 8 -14.03 -14.04 -13.37
C SER A 8 -12.83 -14.79 -12.77
N ALA A 9 -11.64 -14.62 -13.34
CA ALA A 9 -10.42 -15.30 -12.89
C ALA A 9 -9.97 -14.86 -11.48
N ILE A 10 -9.95 -13.56 -11.19
CA ILE A 10 -9.53 -13.06 -9.87
C ILE A 10 -10.57 -13.37 -8.79
N ARG A 11 -11.86 -13.36 -9.14
CA ARG A 11 -12.96 -13.69 -8.21
C ARG A 11 -12.73 -15.06 -7.59
N MET A 12 -12.37 -16.05 -8.41
CA MET A 12 -12.11 -17.42 -7.95
C MET A 12 -10.77 -17.56 -7.22
N SER A 13 -9.71 -16.96 -7.74
CA SER A 13 -8.34 -17.23 -7.27
C SER A 13 -7.88 -16.38 -6.07
N LEU A 14 -8.49 -15.20 -5.89
CA LEU A 14 -8.05 -14.18 -4.92
C LEU A 14 -9.17 -13.70 -3.99
N PHE A 15 -10.43 -13.74 -4.42
CA PHE A 15 -11.55 -13.16 -3.66
C PHE A 15 -12.59 -14.18 -3.20
N SER A 16 -12.19 -15.44 -3.04
CA SER A 16 -13.05 -16.50 -2.45
C SER A 16 -14.41 -16.64 -3.13
N GLY A 17 -14.46 -16.43 -4.45
CA GLY A 17 -15.66 -16.59 -5.27
C GLY A 17 -16.59 -15.36 -5.30
N ARG A 18 -16.29 -14.25 -4.60
CA ARG A 18 -17.16 -13.06 -4.58
C ARG A 18 -16.37 -11.77 -4.57
N LEU A 19 -16.87 -10.76 -5.28
CA LEU A 19 -16.34 -9.39 -5.26
C LEU A 19 -17.43 -8.46 -4.78
N SER A 20 -17.10 -7.60 -3.82
CA SER A 20 -17.94 -6.47 -3.41
C SER A 20 -17.84 -5.33 -4.44
N THR A 21 -18.85 -4.45 -4.47
CA THR A 21 -18.82 -3.23 -5.29
C THR A 21 -17.58 -2.39 -5.03
N ASN A 22 -17.18 -2.26 -3.76
CA ASN A 22 -15.97 -1.54 -3.38
C ASN A 22 -14.69 -2.15 -4.01
N GLN A 23 -14.59 -3.48 -4.03
CA GLN A 23 -13.45 -4.16 -4.63
C GLN A 23 -13.43 -3.98 -6.14
N VAL A 24 -14.60 -4.08 -6.79
CA VAL A 24 -14.72 -3.84 -8.24
C VAL A 24 -14.30 -2.42 -8.57
N ASN A 25 -14.84 -1.40 -7.89
CA ASN A 25 -14.51 -0.01 -8.16
C ASN A 25 -13.00 0.29 -7.98
N GLY A 26 -12.38 -0.27 -6.93
CA GLY A 26 -10.94 -0.10 -6.70
C GLY A 26 -10.06 -0.76 -7.76
N LEU A 27 -10.46 -1.97 -8.20
CA LEU A 27 -9.79 -2.67 -9.31
C LEU A 27 -9.94 -1.87 -10.61
N GLU A 28 -11.15 -1.42 -10.93
CA GLU A 28 -11.45 -0.61 -12.12
C GLU A 28 -10.64 0.69 -12.14
N ALA A 29 -10.50 1.39 -11.02
CA ALA A 29 -9.68 2.61 -10.96
C ALA A 29 -8.21 2.36 -11.33
N ILE A 30 -7.63 1.26 -10.83
CA ILE A 30 -6.25 0.85 -11.16
C ILE A 30 -6.15 0.43 -12.64
N LEU A 31 -7.11 -0.35 -13.14
CA LEU A 31 -7.13 -0.78 -14.54
C LEU A 31 -7.29 0.39 -15.50
N ALA A 32 -8.15 1.36 -15.18
CA ALA A 32 -8.38 2.54 -15.99
C ALA A 32 -7.09 3.35 -16.19
N GLN A 33 -6.32 3.56 -15.11
CA GLN A 33 -5.02 4.23 -15.20
C GLN A 33 -4.04 3.48 -16.11
N TRP A 34 -3.97 2.15 -16.01
CA TRP A 34 -3.11 1.35 -16.88
C TRP A 34 -3.58 1.32 -18.34
N ILE A 35 -4.90 1.32 -18.59
CA ILE A 35 -5.45 1.35 -19.96
C ILE A 35 -5.15 2.70 -20.63
N ALA A 36 -5.18 3.80 -19.88
CA ALA A 36 -4.84 5.12 -20.39
C ALA A 36 -3.37 5.22 -20.82
N GLU A 37 -2.46 4.61 -20.06
CA GLU A 37 -1.02 4.58 -20.36
C GLU A 37 -0.44 3.16 -20.18
N PRO A 38 -0.62 2.27 -21.18
CA PRO A 38 -0.23 0.88 -21.05
C PRO A 38 1.28 0.68 -20.94
N PHE A 39 1.67 -0.15 -19.98
CA PHE A 39 3.03 -0.62 -19.78
C PHE A 39 3.04 -2.13 -19.53
N ASP A 40 4.20 -2.68 -19.19
CA ASP A 40 4.39 -4.10 -18.93
C ASP A 40 3.29 -4.68 -18.00
N PRO A 41 2.50 -5.67 -18.44
CA PRO A 41 1.40 -6.23 -17.65
C PRO A 41 1.87 -6.88 -16.34
N ARG A 42 3.15 -7.25 -16.22
CA ARG A 42 3.75 -7.72 -14.96
C ARG A 42 3.78 -6.63 -13.90
N TRP A 43 3.95 -5.37 -14.32
CA TRP A 43 3.94 -4.22 -13.42
C TRP A 43 2.55 -3.99 -12.87
N LEU A 44 1.53 -4.02 -13.74
CA LEU A 44 0.12 -3.93 -13.32
C LEU A 44 -0.22 -5.05 -12.33
N ALA A 45 0.19 -6.29 -12.63
CA ALA A 45 -0.04 -7.42 -11.74
C ALA A 45 0.57 -7.21 -10.34
N TYR A 46 1.77 -6.64 -10.28
CA TYR A 46 2.45 -6.35 -9.02
C TYR A 46 1.80 -5.17 -8.26
N MET A 47 1.37 -4.11 -8.96
CA MET A 47 0.62 -3.00 -8.37
C MET A 47 -0.70 -3.47 -7.74
N LEU A 48 -1.47 -4.30 -8.46
CA LEU A 48 -2.71 -4.91 -7.96
C LEU A 48 -2.47 -5.78 -6.73
N ALA A 49 -1.40 -6.58 -6.73
CA ALA A 49 -1.04 -7.42 -5.59
C ALA A 49 -0.64 -6.60 -4.35
N THR A 50 0.12 -5.52 -4.55
CA THR A 50 0.44 -4.57 -3.48
C THR A 50 -0.82 -3.94 -2.91
N ALA A 51 -1.68 -3.35 -3.75
CA ALA A 51 -2.94 -2.77 -3.31
C ALA A 51 -3.82 -3.79 -2.59
N TYR A 52 -3.90 -5.03 -3.10
CA TYR A 52 -4.62 -6.12 -2.45
C TYR A 52 -4.07 -6.45 -1.07
N HIS A 53 -2.75 -6.51 -0.90
CA HIS A 53 -2.13 -6.82 0.39
C HIS A 53 -2.30 -5.67 1.39
N GLU A 54 -1.89 -4.47 1.01
CA GLU A 54 -1.82 -3.29 1.89
C GLU A 54 -3.19 -2.80 2.34
N THR A 55 -4.23 -3.02 1.53
CA THR A 55 -5.61 -2.59 1.86
C THR A 55 -6.42 -3.67 2.59
N GLY A 56 -5.79 -4.78 2.97
CA GLY A 56 -6.51 -5.92 3.54
C GLY A 56 -7.55 -6.50 2.58
N LYS A 57 -7.24 -6.54 1.29
CA LYS A 57 -8.07 -7.06 0.19
C LYS A 57 -9.30 -6.22 -0.15
N THR A 58 -9.46 -5.04 0.45
CA THR A 58 -10.61 -4.17 0.17
C THR A 58 -10.48 -3.46 -1.18
N MET A 59 -9.26 -3.37 -1.72
CA MET A 59 -8.89 -2.61 -2.92
C MET A 59 -9.25 -1.12 -2.82
N ARG A 60 -9.44 -0.61 -1.61
CA ARG A 60 -9.73 0.80 -1.34
C ARG A 60 -8.58 1.43 -0.60
N ALA A 61 -8.34 2.71 -0.85
CA ALA A 61 -7.47 3.49 0.00
C ALA A 61 -8.00 3.47 1.44
N ILE A 62 -7.14 3.15 2.40
CA ILE A 62 -7.46 3.08 3.83
C ILE A 62 -6.53 3.98 4.63
N SER A 63 -6.96 4.39 5.83
CA SER A 63 -6.10 5.01 6.84
C SER A 63 -5.83 3.98 7.93
N GLU A 64 -4.61 3.94 8.45
CA GLU A 64 -4.35 3.21 9.68
C GLU A 64 -5.14 3.83 10.85
N ASN A 65 -5.64 2.97 11.76
CA ASN A 65 -6.44 3.39 12.90
C ASN A 65 -5.64 3.54 14.21
N LEU A 66 -4.48 2.86 14.30
CA LEU A 66 -3.55 2.87 15.43
C LEU A 66 -4.16 2.60 16.82
N SER A 67 -5.30 1.92 16.90
CA SER A 67 -5.97 1.62 18.17
C SER A 67 -5.45 0.31 18.79
N TYR A 68 -4.19 0.29 19.22
CA TYR A 68 -3.55 -0.90 19.80
C TYR A 68 -3.82 -1.05 21.30
N SER A 69 -3.97 -2.28 21.77
CA SER A 69 -3.86 -2.60 23.20
C SER A 69 -2.40 -2.48 23.67
N ALA A 70 -2.16 -2.46 24.97
CA ALA A 70 -0.79 -2.50 25.52
C ALA A 70 0.03 -3.69 24.96
N ALA A 71 -0.55 -4.90 24.96
CA ALA A 71 0.12 -6.08 24.37
C ALA A 71 0.35 -5.91 22.86
N GLY A 72 -0.61 -5.33 22.14
CA GLY A 72 -0.47 -5.04 20.71
C GLY A 72 0.64 -4.04 20.41
N LEU A 73 0.81 -3.01 21.25
CA LEU A 73 1.91 -2.04 21.15
C LEU A 73 3.27 -2.71 21.37
N GLN A 74 3.38 -3.60 22.35
CA GLN A 74 4.63 -4.33 22.57
C GLN A 74 4.96 -5.30 21.43
N SER A 75 3.95 -5.88 20.77
CA SER A 75 4.18 -6.75 19.63
C SER A 75 4.51 -5.98 18.34
N THR A 76 3.87 -4.84 18.11
CA THR A 76 3.97 -4.10 16.84
C THR A 76 5.05 -3.03 16.86
N PHE A 77 5.23 -2.38 18.02
CA PHE A 77 6.12 -1.26 18.23
C PHE A 77 7.06 -1.46 19.44
N PRO A 78 7.72 -2.63 19.58
CA PRO A 78 8.56 -2.93 20.76
C PRO A 78 9.69 -1.92 20.96
N LYS A 79 10.16 -1.30 19.88
CA LYS A 79 11.20 -0.26 19.91
C LYS A 79 10.73 1.06 20.54
N TYR A 80 9.43 1.35 20.46
CA TYR A 80 8.88 2.67 20.82
C TYR A 80 8.11 2.66 22.15
N PHE A 81 7.65 1.49 22.60
CA PHE A 81 6.86 1.35 23.82
C PHE A 81 7.42 0.24 24.72
N ASN A 82 8.03 0.64 25.84
CA ASN A 82 8.30 -0.28 26.93
C ASN A 82 6.98 -0.73 27.63
N PRO A 83 6.98 -1.72 28.53
CA PRO A 83 5.76 -2.22 29.16
C PRO A 83 4.90 -1.16 29.88
N GLU A 84 5.54 -0.19 30.52
CA GLU A 84 4.85 0.89 31.22
C GLU A 84 4.21 1.86 30.24
N GLN A 85 4.97 2.29 29.23
CA GLN A 85 4.49 3.16 28.15
C GLN A 85 3.36 2.50 27.37
N ALA A 86 3.47 1.20 27.06
CA ALA A 86 2.43 0.47 26.34
C ALA A 86 1.08 0.50 27.09
N LYS A 87 1.09 0.42 28.43
CA LYS A 87 -0.12 0.60 29.24
C LYS A 87 -0.63 2.03 29.16
N ALA A 88 0.26 3.01 29.30
CA ALA A 88 -0.11 4.43 29.29
C ALA A 88 -0.63 4.95 27.93
N TYR A 89 -0.28 4.29 26.82
CA TYR A 89 -0.68 4.66 25.45
C TYR A 89 -1.76 3.76 24.86
N SER A 90 -2.13 2.67 25.55
CA SER A 90 -3.13 1.72 25.07
C SER A 90 -4.43 2.43 24.67
N ARG A 91 -4.93 2.11 23.46
CA ARG A 91 -6.15 2.66 22.84
C ARG A 91 -6.17 4.18 22.68
N GLN A 92 -4.99 4.82 22.57
CA GLN A 92 -4.87 6.26 22.31
C GLN A 92 -4.18 6.50 20.97
N PRO A 93 -4.90 6.36 19.84
CA PRO A 93 -4.31 6.24 18.51
C PRO A 93 -3.47 7.44 18.07
N GLN A 94 -3.91 8.66 18.35
CA GLN A 94 -3.13 9.87 18.04
C GLN A 94 -1.80 9.90 18.79
N ARG A 95 -1.82 9.62 20.11
CA ARG A 95 -0.58 9.55 20.91
C ARG A 95 0.34 8.41 20.45
N ILE A 96 -0.23 7.26 20.08
CA ILE A 96 0.52 6.13 19.52
C ILE A 96 1.23 6.57 18.23
N ALA A 97 0.51 7.21 17.32
CA ALA A 97 1.03 7.68 16.03
C ALA A 97 2.16 8.69 16.22
N ASN A 98 1.90 9.71 17.05
CA ASN A 98 2.86 10.76 17.37
C ASN A 98 4.16 10.18 17.92
N ARG A 99 4.08 9.17 18.78
CA ARG A 99 5.26 8.51 19.33
C ARG A 99 5.99 7.62 18.33
N ALA A 100 5.26 6.77 17.60
CA ALA A 100 5.84 5.79 16.69
C ALA A 100 6.52 6.44 15.46
N TYR A 101 6.03 7.62 15.06
CA TYR A 101 6.47 8.33 13.86
C TYR A 101 7.17 9.67 14.13
N ALA A 102 7.42 10.04 15.38
CA ALA A 102 8.20 11.24 15.72
C ALA A 102 9.60 11.20 15.10
N ASN A 103 10.08 12.38 14.63
CA ASN A 103 11.44 12.59 14.13
C ASN A 103 11.84 11.66 12.97
N ARG A 104 10.89 11.28 12.13
CA ARG A 104 11.09 10.34 11.01
C ARG A 104 10.35 10.83 9.76
N MET A 105 10.96 10.64 8.59
CA MET A 105 10.29 10.92 7.29
C MET A 105 9.73 12.36 7.23
N GLY A 106 10.50 13.32 7.77
CA GLY A 106 10.12 14.73 7.84
C GLY A 106 9.18 15.10 8.99
N ASN A 107 8.64 14.13 9.73
CA ASN A 107 7.84 14.44 10.92
C ASN A 107 8.72 15.09 11.98
N ARG A 108 8.17 16.11 12.63
CA ARG A 108 8.74 16.73 13.83
C ARG A 108 8.56 15.82 15.06
N ASP A 109 8.81 16.36 16.24
CA ASP A 109 8.75 15.62 17.50
C ASP A 109 7.34 15.08 17.84
N GLU A 110 7.25 14.28 18.91
CA GLU A 110 6.00 13.66 19.38
C GLU A 110 4.93 14.71 19.75
N ALA A 111 5.32 15.93 20.12
CA ALA A 111 4.39 17.00 20.50
C ALA A 111 3.77 17.73 19.29
N SER A 112 4.34 17.56 18.09
CA SER A 112 3.94 18.30 16.90
C SER A 112 2.64 17.83 16.21
N ASP A 113 2.07 16.71 16.66
CA ASP A 113 0.98 15.98 16.01
C ASP A 113 1.27 15.45 14.59
N ASP A 114 2.51 15.58 14.10
CA ASP A 114 2.90 15.14 12.77
C ASP A 114 2.70 13.63 12.59
N GLY A 115 2.96 12.83 13.62
CA GLY A 115 2.79 11.37 13.53
C GLY A 115 1.35 10.96 13.25
N TRP A 116 0.36 11.60 13.88
CA TRP A 116 -1.05 11.37 13.59
C TRP A 116 -1.48 12.00 12.27
N ARG A 117 -1.05 13.24 12.00
CA ARG A 117 -1.40 13.97 10.78
C ARG A 117 -0.95 13.23 9.53
N TYR A 118 0.29 12.73 9.51
CA TYR A 118 0.92 12.04 8.39
C TYR A 118 1.04 10.52 8.60
N ARG A 119 0.12 9.93 9.35
CA ARG A 119 -0.01 8.46 9.47
C ARG A 119 -0.30 7.79 8.12
N GLY A 120 -0.11 6.47 8.05
CA GLY A 120 -0.34 5.62 6.88
C GLY A 120 -1.70 5.82 6.23
N ARG A 121 -1.71 6.18 4.94
CA ARG A 121 -2.92 6.24 4.10
C ARG A 121 -2.68 5.72 2.68
N GLY A 122 -3.76 5.41 1.99
CA GLY A 122 -3.76 5.09 0.57
C GLY A 122 -3.63 3.59 0.28
N LEU A 123 -3.45 3.27 -1.01
CA LEU A 123 -3.30 1.89 -1.51
C LEU A 123 -1.95 1.25 -1.12
N VAL A 124 -0.98 2.06 -0.69
CA VAL A 124 0.38 1.63 -0.32
C VAL A 124 0.84 2.14 1.04
N GLN A 125 -0.08 2.71 1.84
CA GLN A 125 0.18 3.21 3.20
C GLN A 125 1.36 4.21 3.31
N ILE A 126 1.35 5.26 2.48
CA ILE A 126 2.37 6.32 2.60
C ILE A 126 2.31 6.98 3.99
N THR A 127 3.48 7.18 4.60
CA THR A 127 3.62 7.67 5.98
C THR A 127 4.72 8.71 6.06
N GLY A 128 4.51 9.76 6.87
CA GLY A 128 5.49 10.81 7.13
C GLY A 128 5.36 12.03 6.22
N ARG A 129 5.57 13.22 6.80
CA ARG A 129 5.43 14.53 6.15
C ARG A 129 6.10 14.61 4.79
N ASP A 130 7.33 14.12 4.66
CA ASP A 130 8.09 14.18 3.41
C ASP A 130 7.40 13.41 2.29
N ASN A 131 6.81 12.24 2.60
CA ASN A 131 6.11 11.45 1.60
C ASN A 131 4.81 12.12 1.16
N TYR A 132 4.06 12.74 2.08
CA TYR A 132 2.89 13.54 1.69
C TYR A 132 3.27 14.79 0.89
N ALA A 133 4.41 15.43 1.21
CA ALA A 133 4.92 16.58 0.48
C ALA A 133 5.32 16.22 -0.96
N LYS A 134 5.92 15.05 -1.19
CA LYS A 134 6.27 14.55 -2.54
C LYS A 134 5.07 14.53 -3.51
N TYR A 135 3.86 14.35 -2.98
CA TYR A 135 2.62 14.28 -3.76
C TYR A 135 1.77 15.55 -3.69
N GLY A 136 2.30 16.62 -3.08
CA GLY A 136 1.59 17.91 -2.97
C GLY A 136 0.36 17.86 -2.06
N ILE A 137 0.34 16.95 -1.08
CA ILE A 137 -0.81 16.72 -0.18
C ILE A 137 -0.42 16.85 1.30
N ALA A 138 0.67 17.55 1.63
CA ALA A 138 1.06 17.78 3.02
C ALA A 138 0.04 18.65 3.79
N ASP A 139 -0.58 19.61 3.11
CA ASP A 139 -1.57 20.49 3.72
C ASP A 139 -2.94 19.80 3.88
N ASP A 140 -3.22 18.80 3.04
CA ASP A 140 -4.42 17.96 3.10
C ASP A 140 -4.09 16.46 2.94
N PRO A 141 -3.58 15.80 4.00
CA PRO A 141 -3.16 14.40 3.94
C PRO A 141 -4.29 13.42 3.62
N ASP A 142 -5.54 13.77 3.91
CA ASP A 142 -6.67 12.87 3.64
C ASP A 142 -6.93 12.73 2.13
N ARG A 143 -6.35 13.58 1.27
CA ARG A 143 -6.31 13.35 -0.19
C ARG A 143 -5.67 12.04 -0.58
N ALA A 144 -4.81 11.43 0.24
CA ALA A 144 -4.31 10.08 -0.03
C ALA A 144 -5.41 8.99 0.02
N LEU A 145 -6.61 9.32 0.51
CA LEU A 145 -7.79 8.44 0.54
C LEU A 145 -8.70 8.64 -0.67
N ASP A 146 -8.50 9.71 -1.43
CA ASP A 146 -9.18 9.91 -2.71
C ASP A 146 -8.71 8.85 -3.72
N PRO A 147 -9.63 8.17 -4.45
CA PRO A 147 -9.25 7.09 -5.36
C PRO A 147 -8.23 7.50 -6.42
N ASP A 148 -8.40 8.66 -7.06
CA ASP A 148 -7.55 9.11 -8.15
C ASP A 148 -6.15 9.43 -7.63
N LYS A 149 -6.06 10.17 -6.51
CA LYS A 149 -4.78 10.46 -5.87
C LYS A 149 -4.10 9.18 -5.34
N ALA A 150 -4.86 8.22 -4.81
CA ALA A 150 -4.29 6.98 -4.30
C ALA A 150 -3.72 6.10 -5.43
N VAL A 151 -4.37 6.08 -6.60
CA VAL A 151 -3.87 5.40 -7.81
C VAL A 151 -2.65 6.13 -8.36
N GLU A 152 -2.65 7.46 -8.42
CA GLU A 152 -1.47 8.26 -8.80
C GLU A 152 -0.27 7.92 -7.92
N ILE A 153 -0.44 7.91 -6.59
CA ILE A 153 0.61 7.58 -5.63
C ILE A 153 1.15 6.16 -5.87
N LEU A 154 0.26 5.17 -6.04
CA LEU A 154 0.63 3.78 -6.33
C LEU A 154 1.49 3.68 -7.60
N PHE A 155 1.05 4.30 -8.69
CA PHE A 155 1.69 4.21 -9.99
C PHE A 155 3.02 4.95 -10.00
N ASP A 156 3.02 6.25 -9.71
CA ASP A 156 4.25 7.05 -9.73
C ASP A 156 5.27 6.53 -8.72
N GLY A 157 4.83 6.13 -7.53
CA GLY A 157 5.74 5.62 -6.51
C GLY A 157 6.43 4.32 -6.91
N MET A 158 5.73 3.39 -7.55
CA MET A 158 6.30 2.11 -7.98
C MET A 158 7.07 2.20 -9.30
N ILE A 159 6.66 3.08 -10.21
CA ILE A 159 7.35 3.30 -11.49
C ILE A 159 8.64 4.09 -11.28
N ASN A 160 8.58 5.17 -10.48
CA ASN A 160 9.69 6.10 -10.30
C ASN A 160 10.50 5.87 -9.02
N GLY A 161 10.10 4.89 -8.20
CA GLY A 161 10.83 4.50 -6.99
C GLY A 161 10.75 5.55 -5.88
N ARG A 162 9.63 6.28 -5.78
CA ARG A 162 9.49 7.39 -4.82
C ARG A 162 9.43 6.98 -3.35
N PHE A 163 9.19 5.70 -3.08
CA PHE A 163 9.11 5.16 -1.72
C PHE A 163 10.49 4.82 -1.17
N THR A 164 11.19 3.88 -1.79
CA THR A 164 12.47 3.33 -1.30
C THR A 164 13.65 3.52 -2.25
N GLY A 165 13.41 4.07 -3.44
CA GLY A 165 14.39 4.18 -4.53
C GLY A 165 14.30 3.05 -5.57
N TRP A 166 13.76 1.89 -5.19
CA TRP A 166 13.59 0.75 -6.11
C TRP A 166 12.34 0.89 -6.98
N LYS A 167 12.45 0.46 -8.23
CA LYS A 167 11.43 0.64 -9.28
C LYS A 167 10.96 -0.70 -9.83
N LEU A 168 9.78 -0.70 -10.45
CA LEU A 168 9.26 -1.87 -11.15
C LEU A 168 10.22 -2.39 -12.24
N ALA A 169 10.88 -1.48 -12.98
CA ALA A 169 11.85 -1.83 -14.02
C ALA A 169 13.09 -2.59 -13.49
N ASP A 170 13.44 -2.42 -12.21
CA ASP A 170 14.57 -3.14 -11.60
C ASP A 170 14.27 -4.64 -11.45
N TYR A 171 12.98 -5.01 -11.34
CA TYR A 171 12.55 -6.39 -11.09
C TYR A 171 11.82 -7.04 -12.27
N PHE A 172 11.22 -6.24 -13.14
CA PHE A 172 10.45 -6.71 -14.28
C PHE A 172 10.91 -6.00 -15.53
N ASN A 173 11.69 -6.69 -16.35
CA ASN A 173 12.31 -6.15 -17.56
C ASN A 173 12.43 -7.24 -18.64
N ALA A 174 13.13 -6.93 -19.73
CA ALA A 174 13.27 -7.84 -20.86
C ALA A 174 14.00 -9.15 -20.53
N VAL A 175 14.85 -9.17 -19.50
CA VAL A 175 15.69 -10.33 -19.16
C VAL A 175 15.10 -11.20 -18.05
N GLY A 176 14.12 -10.70 -17.28
CA GLY A 176 13.56 -11.49 -16.19
C GLY A 176 12.40 -10.86 -15.43
N SER A 177 11.90 -11.64 -14.47
CA SER A 177 10.85 -11.23 -13.53
C SER A 177 11.21 -11.72 -12.12
N ASP A 178 11.45 -10.79 -11.18
CA ASP A 178 11.69 -11.09 -9.77
C ASP A 178 10.53 -10.61 -8.89
N TRP A 179 9.53 -11.47 -8.78
CA TRP A 179 8.32 -11.23 -7.99
C TRP A 179 8.58 -11.12 -6.48
N LEU A 180 9.61 -11.78 -5.97
CA LEU A 180 9.94 -11.78 -4.54
C LEU A 180 10.73 -10.51 -4.18
N GLY A 181 11.75 -10.19 -4.98
CA GLY A 181 12.60 -9.03 -4.76
C GLY A 181 11.86 -7.71 -4.86
N ALA A 182 10.82 -7.66 -5.70
CA ALA A 182 9.99 -6.47 -5.92
C ALA A 182 9.30 -5.92 -4.66
N ARG A 183 9.27 -6.67 -3.54
CA ARG A 183 8.76 -6.13 -2.27
C ARG A 183 9.54 -4.89 -1.82
N ARG A 184 10.82 -4.81 -2.22
CA ARG A 184 11.72 -3.69 -1.96
C ARG A 184 11.23 -2.35 -2.49
N ILE A 185 10.32 -2.34 -3.48
CA ILE A 185 9.70 -1.13 -4.00
C ILE A 185 8.88 -0.43 -2.91
N ILE A 186 8.19 -1.20 -2.05
CA ILE A 186 7.26 -0.67 -1.04
C ILE A 186 7.91 -0.63 0.34
N ASN A 187 8.60 -1.69 0.74
CA ASN A 187 9.20 -1.83 2.07
C ASN A 187 10.45 -2.74 2.00
N GLY A 188 10.87 -3.41 3.08
CA GLY A 188 11.93 -4.41 3.05
C GLY A 188 11.54 -5.69 2.28
N THR A 189 11.52 -6.82 2.97
CA THR A 189 11.15 -8.13 2.39
C THR A 189 10.04 -8.83 3.16
N ASP A 190 9.30 -8.07 3.97
CA ASP A 190 8.13 -8.55 4.70
C ASP A 190 7.06 -9.06 3.74
N ARG A 191 6.45 -10.21 4.06
CA ARG A 191 5.32 -10.79 3.27
C ARG A 191 5.62 -10.96 1.77
N ALA A 192 6.89 -10.93 1.36
CA ALA A 192 7.31 -10.98 -0.04
C ALA A 192 6.79 -12.23 -0.76
N ILE A 193 6.80 -13.38 -0.07
CA ILE A 193 6.27 -14.66 -0.60
C ILE A 193 4.77 -14.55 -0.90
N ASP A 194 3.99 -14.00 0.02
CA ASP A 194 2.54 -13.85 -0.16
C ASP A 194 2.22 -12.89 -1.32
N ILE A 195 2.87 -11.73 -1.35
CA ILE A 195 2.65 -10.70 -2.38
C ILE A 195 3.06 -11.21 -3.75
N ALA A 196 4.21 -11.89 -3.85
CA ALA A 196 4.62 -12.56 -5.09
C ALA A 196 3.58 -13.59 -5.55
N GLY A 197 3.00 -14.36 -4.62
CA GLY A 197 1.92 -15.29 -4.89
C GLY A 197 0.66 -14.62 -5.44
N PHE A 198 0.25 -13.50 -4.83
CA PHE A 198 -0.88 -12.71 -5.35
C PHE A 198 -0.59 -12.10 -6.72
N ALA A 199 0.61 -11.55 -6.91
CA ALA A 199 1.02 -10.94 -8.17
C ALA A 199 1.01 -11.95 -9.33
N ARG A 200 1.48 -13.17 -9.10
CA ARG A 200 1.41 -14.23 -10.13
C ARG A 200 -0.02 -14.62 -10.48
N LYS A 201 -0.95 -14.62 -9.52
CA LYS A 201 -2.38 -14.85 -9.79
C LYS A 201 -2.99 -13.72 -10.61
N PHE A 202 -2.68 -12.46 -10.29
CA PHE A 202 -3.09 -11.32 -11.12
C PHE A 202 -2.48 -11.37 -12.52
N ALA A 203 -1.19 -11.71 -12.65
CA ALA A 203 -0.52 -11.84 -13.94
C ALA A 203 -1.18 -12.92 -14.82
N ALA A 204 -1.51 -14.08 -14.24
CA ALA A 204 -2.23 -15.14 -14.95
C ALA A 204 -3.63 -14.69 -15.40
N ALA A 205 -4.35 -13.93 -14.55
CA ALA A 205 -5.66 -13.39 -14.90
C ALA A 205 -5.58 -12.35 -16.03
N ILE A 206 -4.57 -11.48 -16.01
CA ILE A 206 -4.33 -10.49 -17.08
C ILE A 206 -3.99 -11.20 -18.39
N GLU A 207 -3.14 -12.22 -18.37
CA GLU A 207 -2.77 -13.00 -19.56
C GLU A 207 -3.98 -13.72 -20.16
N GLY A 208 -4.78 -14.41 -19.34
CA GLY A 208 -5.97 -15.12 -19.79
C GLY A 208 -7.11 -14.20 -20.28
N ALA A 209 -7.02 -12.91 -19.98
CA ALA A 209 -7.96 -11.88 -20.41
C ALA A 209 -7.45 -11.06 -21.60
N ARG A 210 -6.33 -11.44 -22.23
CA ARG A 210 -5.88 -10.79 -23.47
C ARG A 210 -6.77 -11.14 -24.66
#